data_AF-A0A8X7E5A9-F1
#
_entry.id   AF-A0A8X7E5A9-F1
#
_cell.length_a   1.000
_cell.length_b   1.000
_cell.length_c   1.000
_cell.angle_alpha   90.00
_cell.angle_beta   90.00
_cell.angle_gamma   90.00
#
_symmetry.space_group_name_H-M   'P 1'
#
loop_
_entity.id
_entity.type
_entity.pdbx_description
1 polymer ?
#
loop_
_entity_poly.entity_id
_entity_poly.type
_entity_poly.pdbx_seq_one_letter_code
_entity_poly.pdbx_strand_id
1 'polypeptide(L)'
;MDLCFRAERLVVVEMVKKKIKELKPSDRDVDVVFSVVEKESERNVTSRQDGLQHRVAEYRVADETGSVKLTLWDEDVDKVEVGKTYELKHGYTSTFRGQLRLRKGRYGQLSESGEEVEPNTSVDMSEEVHREEGYRPRRRRF
;
A
#
# COMPACT_ATOMS: atom_id res chain seq x y z
N MET A 1 15.76 -42.40 -27.28
CA MET A 1 15.72 -40.94 -27.54
C MET A 1 14.86 -40.35 -26.44
N ASP A 2 15.46 -40.12 -25.28
CA ASP A 2 14.74 -39.70 -24.07
C ASP A 2 14.53 -38.19 -24.07
N LEU A 3 13.28 -37.78 -24.26
CA LEU A 3 12.84 -36.40 -24.09
C LEU A 3 12.78 -36.09 -22.59
N CYS A 4 13.88 -35.59 -22.06
CA CYS A 4 13.94 -35.00 -20.72
C CYS A 4 13.14 -33.69 -20.73
N PHE A 5 11.85 -33.77 -20.45
CA PHE A 5 11.01 -32.61 -20.15
C PHE A 5 11.38 -32.15 -18.73
N ARG A 6 12.36 -31.25 -18.63
CA ARG A 6 12.63 -30.53 -17.38
C ARG A 6 11.41 -29.67 -17.09
N ALA A 7 10.55 -30.16 -16.20
CA ALA A 7 9.50 -29.36 -15.59
C ALA A 7 10.17 -28.18 -14.88
N GLU A 8 9.96 -26.98 -15.43
CA GLU A 8 10.26 -25.73 -14.73
C GLU A 8 9.45 -25.74 -13.43
N ARG A 9 10.18 -25.81 -12.31
CA ARG A 9 9.60 -25.72 -10.97
C ARG A 9 9.06 -24.31 -10.81
N LEU A 10 7.77 -24.12 -11.10
CA LEU A 10 7.02 -22.94 -10.71
C LEU A 10 7.01 -22.93 -9.18
N VAL A 11 7.91 -22.12 -8.59
CA VAL A 11 7.81 -21.81 -7.17
C VAL A 11 6.60 -20.89 -7.06
N VAL A 12 5.44 -21.47 -6.74
CA VAL A 12 4.29 -20.69 -6.28
C VAL A 12 4.72 -20.14 -4.93
N VAL A 13 5.27 -18.92 -4.91
CA VAL A 13 5.44 -18.19 -3.66
C VAL A 13 4.02 -17.86 -3.24
N GLU A 14 3.48 -18.59 -2.26
CA GLU A 14 2.24 -18.20 -1.62
C GLU A 14 2.47 -16.82 -1.01
N MET A 15 1.96 -15.78 -1.68
CA MET A 15 1.94 -14.44 -1.13
C MET A 15 0.94 -14.46 0.02
N VAL A 16 1.46 -14.37 1.24
CA VAL A 16 0.65 -14.42 2.45
C VAL A 16 -0.02 -13.07 2.62
N LYS A 17 -1.36 -13.05 2.66
CA LYS A 17 -2.14 -11.86 3.02
C LYS A 17 -1.70 -11.37 4.39
N LYS A 18 -1.28 -10.11 4.46
CA LYS A 18 -0.73 -9.48 5.65
C LYS A 18 -1.77 -8.55 6.28
N LYS A 19 -1.80 -8.52 7.61
CA LYS A 19 -2.68 -7.61 8.37
C LYS A 19 -2.07 -6.22 8.51
N ILE A 20 -2.92 -5.20 8.62
CA ILE A 20 -2.48 -3.80 8.68
C ILE A 20 -1.55 -3.55 9.85
N LYS A 21 -1.84 -4.12 11.03
CA LYS A 21 -1.01 -3.98 12.22
C LYS A 21 0.41 -4.58 12.07
N GLU A 22 0.60 -5.49 11.13
CA GLU A 22 1.90 -6.14 10.90
C GLU A 22 2.76 -5.40 9.88
N LEU A 23 2.19 -4.40 9.19
CA LEU A 23 2.88 -3.61 8.19
C LEU A 23 4.06 -2.87 8.83
N LYS A 24 5.22 -2.99 8.19
CA LYS A 24 6.46 -2.32 8.59
C LYS A 24 6.86 -1.31 7.52
N PRO A 25 7.65 -0.28 7.86
CA PRO A 25 8.30 0.55 6.86
C PRO A 25 9.07 -0.27 5.82
N SER A 26 8.93 0.08 4.54
CA SER A 26 9.65 -0.55 3.42
C SER A 26 9.26 -2.00 3.11
N ASP A 27 8.13 -2.50 3.62
CA ASP A 27 7.57 -3.76 3.15
C ASP A 27 7.24 -3.63 1.66
N ARG A 28 7.56 -4.69 0.91
CA ARG A 28 7.33 -4.78 -0.53
C ARG A 28 6.54 -6.04 -0.81
N ASP A 29 5.78 -6.01 -1.89
CA ASP A 29 5.06 -7.18 -2.39
C ASP A 29 4.09 -7.73 -1.33
N VAL A 30 3.29 -6.84 -0.75
CA VAL A 30 2.30 -7.17 0.28
C VAL A 30 0.90 -7.23 -0.30
N ASP A 31 0.16 -8.25 0.11
CA ASP A 31 -1.26 -8.40 -0.19
C ASP A 31 -2.06 -8.05 1.07
N VAL A 32 -2.99 -7.10 0.98
CA VAL A 32 -3.77 -6.59 2.13
C VAL A 32 -5.24 -6.45 1.73
N VAL A 33 -6.13 -6.92 2.60
CA VAL A 33 -7.57 -6.69 2.49
C VAL A 33 -7.97 -5.66 3.54
N PHE A 34 -8.73 -4.65 3.15
CA PHE A 34 -9.11 -3.53 4.02
C PHE A 34 -10.46 -2.94 3.62
N SER A 35 -11.17 -2.36 4.57
CA SER A 35 -12.32 -1.49 4.33
C SER A 35 -11.90 -0.02 4.32
N VAL A 36 -12.57 0.76 3.47
CA VAL A 36 -12.29 2.19 3.29
C VAL A 36 -13.12 2.97 4.29
N VAL A 37 -12.47 3.63 5.23
CA VAL A 37 -13.14 4.38 6.31
C VAL A 37 -13.54 5.77 5.84
N GLU A 38 -12.60 6.49 5.21
CA GLU A 38 -12.85 7.85 4.73
C GLU A 38 -11.84 8.26 3.65
N LYS A 39 -12.23 9.27 2.86
CA LYS A 39 -11.35 9.97 1.92
C LYS A 39 -10.83 11.24 2.59
N GLU A 40 -9.56 11.23 3.01
CA GLU A 40 -8.96 12.34 3.76
C GLU A 40 -8.69 13.56 2.86
N SER A 41 -8.14 13.34 1.66
CA SER A 41 -7.83 14.44 0.75
C SER A 41 -7.75 13.99 -0.71
N GLU A 42 -7.97 14.93 -1.61
CA GLU A 42 -7.74 14.78 -3.04
C GLU A 42 -7.14 16.08 -3.58
N ARG A 43 -6.07 15.95 -4.38
CA ARG A 43 -5.41 17.10 -5.00
C ARG A 43 -4.80 16.73 -6.34
N ASN A 44 -4.60 17.73 -7.18
CA ASN A 44 -3.80 17.60 -8.39
C ASN A 44 -2.35 17.98 -8.09
N VAL A 45 -1.41 17.20 -8.61
CA VAL A 45 0.03 17.43 -8.51
C VAL A 45 0.63 17.46 -9.90
N THR A 46 1.46 18.45 -10.16
CA THR A 46 2.19 18.55 -11.43
C THR A 46 3.49 17.75 -11.32
N SER A 47 3.66 16.78 -12.19
CA SER A 47 4.91 16.02 -12.27
C SER A 47 6.04 16.93 -12.75
N ARG A 48 7.18 16.83 -12.08
CA ARG A 48 8.37 17.64 -12.38
C ARG A 48 9.10 17.17 -13.64
N GLN A 49 8.85 15.93 -14.09
CA GLN A 49 9.61 15.31 -15.17
C GLN A 49 9.03 15.64 -16.55
N ASP A 50 7.71 15.69 -16.66
CA ASP A 50 6.95 15.78 -17.90
C ASP A 50 5.89 16.91 -17.86
N GLY A 51 5.69 17.57 -16.71
CA GLY A 51 4.76 18.69 -16.57
C GLY A 51 3.28 18.30 -16.57
N LEU A 52 2.98 16.99 -16.61
CA LEU A 52 1.61 16.48 -16.60
C LEU A 52 0.98 16.64 -15.21
N GLN A 53 -0.34 16.85 -15.20
CA GLN A 53 -1.14 16.85 -13.97
C GLN A 53 -1.53 15.42 -13.64
N HIS A 54 -1.26 15.01 -12.41
CA HIS A 54 -1.71 13.75 -11.84
C HIS A 54 -2.63 14.02 -10.66
N ARG A 55 -3.62 13.15 -10.49
CA ARG A 55 -4.51 13.23 -9.34
C ARG A 55 -3.98 12.31 -8.26
N VAL A 56 -3.95 12.79 -7.02
CA VAL A 56 -3.56 11.98 -5.86
C VAL A 56 -4.60 12.14 -4.77
N ALA A 57 -5.02 11.02 -4.20
CA ALA A 57 -5.93 11.01 -3.06
C ALA A 57 -5.37 10.17 -1.92
N GLU A 58 -5.62 10.64 -0.70
CA GLU A 58 -5.29 9.95 0.55
C GLU A 58 -6.59 9.43 1.15
N TYR A 59 -6.59 8.15 1.49
CA TYR A 59 -7.70 7.46 2.13
C TYR A 59 -7.23 6.89 3.45
N ARG A 60 -8.12 6.89 4.44
CA ARG A 60 -7.94 6.07 5.63
C ARG A 60 -8.59 4.73 5.39
N VAL A 61 -7.80 3.66 5.49
CA VAL A 61 -8.27 2.29 5.32
C VAL A 61 -7.99 1.49 6.58
N ALA A 62 -8.81 0.50 6.87
CA ALA A 62 -8.69 -0.29 8.10
C ALA A 62 -9.07 -1.74 7.88
N ASP A 63 -8.52 -2.61 8.72
CA ASP A 63 -8.90 -4.00 8.88
C ASP A 63 -9.26 -4.23 10.36
N GLU A 64 -9.50 -5.47 10.76
CA GLU A 64 -9.83 -5.77 12.16
C GLU A 64 -8.68 -5.47 13.14
N THR A 65 -7.44 -5.33 12.64
CA THR A 65 -6.22 -5.17 13.43
C THR A 65 -5.79 -3.71 13.59
N GLY A 66 -6.14 -2.84 12.65
CA GLY A 66 -5.81 -1.42 12.72
C GLY A 66 -6.12 -0.67 11.41
N SER A 67 -5.67 0.58 11.36
CA SER A 67 -5.86 1.50 10.24
C SER A 67 -4.54 2.04 9.71
N VAL A 68 -4.50 2.38 8.42
CA VAL A 68 -3.35 2.97 7.76
C VAL A 68 -3.79 3.93 6.64
N LYS A 69 -2.95 4.91 6.31
CA LYS A 69 -3.18 5.79 5.15
C LYS A 69 -2.79 5.10 3.86
N LEU A 70 -3.74 5.02 2.92
CA LEU A 70 -3.55 4.56 1.55
C LEU A 70 -3.43 5.76 0.61
N THR A 71 -2.42 5.77 -0.27
CA THR A 71 -2.28 6.77 -1.33
C THR A 71 -2.56 6.17 -2.70
N LEU A 72 -3.54 6.72 -3.42
CA LEU A 72 -3.94 6.31 -4.76
C LEU A 72 -3.74 7.42 -5.78
N TRP A 73 -3.55 7.04 -7.04
CA TRP A 73 -3.23 7.93 -8.15
C TRP A 73 -4.22 7.80 -9.30
N ASP A 74 -4.49 8.92 -9.96
CA ASP A 74 -5.20 9.01 -11.24
C ASP A 74 -6.53 8.24 -11.27
N GLU A 75 -6.63 7.21 -12.11
CA GLU A 75 -7.83 6.36 -12.29
C GLU A 75 -8.15 5.48 -11.08
N ASP A 76 -7.17 5.17 -10.23
CA ASP A 76 -7.42 4.34 -9.04
C ASP A 76 -8.20 5.11 -7.97
N VAL A 77 -8.20 6.45 -8.03
CA VAL A 77 -9.01 7.31 -7.16
C VAL A 77 -10.51 7.09 -7.40
N ASP A 78 -10.92 6.77 -8.64
CA ASP A 78 -12.33 6.57 -8.99
C ASP A 78 -12.80 5.12 -8.72
N LYS A 79 -11.87 4.18 -8.53
CA LYS A 79 -12.19 2.75 -8.28
C LYS A 79 -12.59 2.47 -6.84
N VAL A 80 -12.38 3.42 -5.94
CA VAL A 80 -12.51 3.23 -4.49
C VAL A 80 -13.64 4.09 -3.94
N GLU A 81 -14.56 3.42 -3.25
CA GLU A 81 -15.68 4.03 -2.54
C GLU A 81 -15.52 3.85 -1.03
N VAL A 82 -15.94 4.87 -0.28
CA VAL A 82 -15.97 4.83 1.19
C VAL A 82 -17.03 3.83 1.66
N GLY A 83 -16.69 3.02 2.65
CA GLY A 83 -17.57 1.99 3.22
C GLY A 83 -17.50 0.62 2.54
N LYS A 84 -16.73 0.48 1.45
CA LYS A 84 -16.51 -0.81 0.77
C LYS A 84 -15.16 -1.44 1.15
N THR A 85 -15.06 -2.75 0.94
CA THR A 85 -13.83 -3.52 1.13
C THR A 85 -13.10 -3.73 -0.19
N TYR A 86 -11.78 -3.60 -0.14
CA TYR A 86 -10.91 -3.85 -1.27
C TYR A 86 -9.75 -4.76 -0.88
N GLU A 87 -9.23 -5.48 -1.86
CA GLU A 87 -7.99 -6.22 -1.81
C GLU A 87 -6.94 -5.50 -2.66
N LEU A 88 -5.82 -5.14 -2.04
CA LEU A 88 -4.63 -4.66 -2.73
C LEU A 88 -3.61 -5.79 -2.80
N LYS A 89 -3.21 -6.16 -4.02
CA LYS A 89 -2.11 -7.10 -4.29
C LYS A 89 -0.87 -6.40 -4.76
N HIS A 90 0.29 -6.97 -4.46
CA HIS A 90 1.61 -6.42 -4.82
C HIS A 90 1.76 -4.94 -4.39
N GLY A 91 1.20 -4.63 -3.21
CA GLY A 91 1.33 -3.34 -2.57
C GLY A 91 2.73 -3.15 -1.98
N TYR A 92 3.01 -1.92 -1.54
CA TYR A 92 4.20 -1.63 -0.77
C TYR A 92 3.91 -0.57 0.27
N THR A 93 4.70 -0.57 1.33
CA THR A 93 4.63 0.47 2.35
C THR A 93 5.83 1.42 2.22
N SER A 94 5.60 2.67 2.55
CA SER A 94 6.64 3.69 2.60
C SER A 94 6.39 4.60 3.78
N THR A 95 7.42 5.28 4.27
CA THR A 95 7.26 6.33 5.25
C THR A 95 7.31 7.69 4.57
N PHE A 96 6.40 8.58 4.94
CA PHE A 96 6.45 9.98 4.53
C PHE A 96 6.37 10.84 5.78
N ARG A 97 7.42 11.64 6.04
CA ARG A 97 7.56 12.43 7.28
C ARG A 97 7.41 11.58 8.55
N GLY A 98 7.91 10.34 8.52
CA GLY A 98 7.87 9.40 9.65
C GLY A 98 6.59 8.58 9.77
N GLN A 99 5.56 8.88 8.97
CA GLN A 99 4.26 8.20 9.00
C GLN A 99 4.21 7.06 7.99
N LEU A 100 3.74 5.89 8.39
CA LEU A 100 3.54 4.76 7.50
C LEU A 100 2.43 5.03 6.48
N ARG A 101 2.65 4.62 5.23
CA ARG A 101 1.70 4.76 4.13
C ARG A 101 1.69 3.52 3.26
N LEU A 102 0.50 2.99 3.01
CA LEU A 102 0.26 1.94 2.04
C LEU A 102 0.11 2.56 0.65
N ARG A 103 0.68 1.90 -0.37
CA ARG A 103 0.66 2.36 -1.75
C ARG A 103 0.50 1.18 -2.71
N LYS A 104 -0.17 1.45 -3.83
CA LYS A 104 -0.21 0.54 -4.97
C LYS A 104 1.07 0.69 -5.79
N GLY A 105 1.78 -0.42 -6.03
CA GLY A 105 2.95 -0.47 -6.90
C GLY A 105 2.59 -0.41 -8.38
N ARG A 106 3.60 -0.32 -9.27
CA ARG A 106 3.40 -0.37 -10.73
C ARG A 106 2.66 -1.63 -11.19
N TYR A 107 2.93 -2.76 -10.53
CA TYR A 107 2.28 -4.05 -10.77
C TYR A 107 1.19 -4.36 -9.73
N GLY A 108 0.88 -3.37 -8.87
CA GLY A 108 -0.14 -3.50 -7.86
C GLY A 108 -1.52 -3.65 -8.50
N GLN A 109 -2.37 -4.47 -7.90
CA GLN A 109 -3.75 -4.66 -8.34
C GLN A 109 -4.68 -4.30 -7.21
N LEU A 110 -5.71 -3.51 -7.50
CA LEU A 110 -6.72 -3.12 -6.54
C LEU A 110 -8.07 -3.63 -7.06
N SER A 111 -8.71 -4.50 -6.27
CA SER A 111 -10.00 -5.11 -6.61
C SER A 111 -10.95 -5.02 -5.44
N GLU A 112 -12.23 -4.79 -5.72
CA GLU A 112 -13.29 -4.89 -4.70
C GLU A 112 -13.32 -6.32 -4.14
N SER A 113 -13.35 -6.45 -2.82
CA SER A 113 -13.53 -7.75 -2.15
C SER A 113 -14.97 -7.89 -1.71
N GLY A 114 -15.54 -9.09 -1.90
CA GLY A 114 -16.83 -9.44 -1.32
C GLY A 114 -16.77 -9.76 0.18
N GLU A 115 -15.59 -9.69 0.78
CA GLU A 115 -15.38 -9.89 2.22
C GLU A 115 -15.79 -8.61 2.98
N GLU A 116 -16.64 -8.75 3.99
CA GLU A 116 -16.97 -7.65 4.89
C GLU A 116 -15.94 -7.61 6.02
N VAL A 117 -15.21 -6.50 6.13
CA VAL A 117 -14.15 -6.32 7.13
C VAL A 117 -14.54 -5.18 8.05
N GLU A 118 -14.73 -5.48 9.33
CA GLU A 118 -15.01 -4.48 10.35
C GLU A 118 -13.78 -3.58 10.57
N PRO A 119 -13.85 -2.28 10.27
CA PRO A 119 -12.70 -1.38 10.37
C PRO A 119 -12.36 -1.09 11.83
N ASN A 120 -11.13 -1.42 12.24
CA ASN A 120 -10.59 -1.01 13.52
C ASN A 120 -9.77 0.28 13.39
N THR A 121 -10.36 1.40 13.82
CA THR A 121 -9.71 2.73 13.80
C THR A 121 -8.98 3.08 15.09
N SER A 122 -9.00 2.22 16.11
CA SER A 122 -8.37 2.48 17.40
C SER A 122 -6.84 2.41 17.38
N VAL A 123 -6.28 1.67 16.41
CA VAL A 123 -4.85 1.55 16.17
C VAL A 123 -4.56 2.18 14.81
N ASP A 124 -3.93 3.35 14.78
CA ASP A 124 -3.50 4.00 13.52
C ASP A 124 -2.01 3.80 13.31
N MET A 125 -1.66 2.87 12.41
CA MET A 125 -0.28 2.56 12.04
C MET A 125 0.43 3.73 11.34
N SER A 126 -0.31 4.72 10.86
CA SER A 126 0.23 5.92 10.23
C SER A 126 0.68 6.97 11.25
N GLU A 127 0.16 6.93 12.48
CA GLU A 127 0.52 7.87 13.55
C GLU A 127 1.77 7.44 14.32
N GLU A 128 2.17 6.18 14.22
CA GLU A 128 3.44 5.72 14.76
C GLU A 128 4.62 6.38 14.03
N VAL A 129 5.35 7.25 14.72
CA VAL A 129 6.61 7.79 14.23
C VAL A 129 7.65 6.69 14.29
N HIS A 130 7.81 5.94 13.20
CA HIS A 130 8.93 5.03 13.05
C HIS A 130 10.19 5.88 12.87
N ARG A 131 10.87 6.18 13.99
CA ARG A 131 12.23 6.72 13.98
C ARG A 131 13.10 5.65 13.33
N GLU A 132 13.50 5.89 12.08
CA GLU A 132 14.42 5.03 11.34
C GLU A 132 15.69 4.83 12.20
N GLU A 133 15.80 3.70 12.91
CA GLU A 133 17.06 3.30 13.55
C GLU A 133 18.05 2.95 12.44
N GLY A 134 18.70 3.97 11.87
CA GLY A 134 19.68 3.77 10.81
C GLY A 134 19.87 4.93 9.83
N TYR A 135 18.98 5.92 9.76
CA TYR A 135 19.21 7.08 8.88
C TYR A 135 20.27 8.01 9.47
N ARG A 136 21.55 7.70 9.20
CA ARG A 136 22.61 8.70 9.30
C ARG A 136 22.49 9.60 8.09
N PRO A 137 22.07 10.87 8.21
CA PRO A 137 22.11 11.79 7.08
C PRO A 137 23.54 11.80 6.55
N ARG A 138 23.73 11.50 5.26
CA ARG A 138 25.03 11.66 4.61
C ARG A 138 25.43 13.12 4.84
N ARG A 139 26.40 13.35 5.74
CA ARG A 139 26.99 14.67 5.91
C ARG A 139 27.43 15.11 4.53
N ARG A 140 26.79 16.15 4.01
CA ARG A 140 27.21 16.83 2.79
C ARG A 140 28.64 17.29 3.08
N ARG A 141 29.64 16.61 2.51
CA ARG A 141 31.02 17.12 2.53
C ARG A 141 30.99 18.37 1.66
N PHE A 142 31.28 19.50 2.30
CA PHE A 142 31.57 20.76 1.62
C PHE A 142 32.87 20.62 0.84
#